data_AF-A0A2E9TDX5-F1
#
_entry.id   AF-A0A2E9TDX5-F1
#
_cell.length_a   1.000
_cell.length_b   1.000
_cell.length_c   1.000
_cell.angle_alpha   90.00
_cell.angle_beta   90.00
_cell.angle_gamma   90.00
#
_symmetry.space_group_name_H-M   'P 1'
#
loop_
_entity.id
_entity.type
_entity.pdbx_description
1 polymer ?
#
loop_
_entity_poly.entity_id
_entity_poly.type
_entity_poly.pdbx_seq_one_letter_code
_entity_poly.pdbx_strand_id
1 'polypeptide(L)' 'MVDVLDVLIEENIRVGDSGLLVDVFHPGKIDTLGQALLFLPCESWCTKNQADMKDRYGVKMAERGVIRIAGEHRVMTEAS' A
#
# COMPACT_ATOMS: atom_id res chain seq x y z
N MET A 1 -15.42 -6.50 -24.69
CA MET A 1 -14.70 -5.36 -24.09
C MET A 1 -14.23 -5.81 -22.73
N VAL A 2 -12.92 -5.85 -22.49
CA VAL A 2 -12.39 -6.10 -21.15
C VAL A 2 -12.39 -4.74 -20.47
N ASP A 3 -13.20 -4.57 -19.43
CA ASP A 3 -13.15 -3.37 -18.58
C ASP A 3 -11.71 -3.25 -18.07
N VAL A 4 -11.03 -2.18 -18.44
CA VAL A 4 -9.81 -1.77 -17.75
C VAL A 4 -10.27 -1.38 -16.35
N LEU A 5 -9.92 -2.18 -15.35
CA LEU A 5 -10.20 -1.84 -13.96
C LEU A 5 -9.27 -0.67 -13.61
N ASP A 6 -9.80 0.55 -13.66
CA ASP A 6 -9.06 1.74 -13.24
C ASP A 6 -8.74 1.62 -11.76
N VAL A 7 -7.46 1.34 -11.44
CA VAL A 7 -6.97 1.29 -10.06
C VAL A 7 -6.82 2.72 -9.56
N LEU A 8 -7.53 3.07 -8.49
CA LEU A 8 -7.32 4.34 -7.79
C LEU A 8 -6.17 4.16 -6.79
N ILE A 9 -5.22 5.09 -6.80
CA ILE A 9 -4.07 5.07 -5.89
C ILE A 9 -4.10 6.36 -5.07
N GLU A 10 -4.17 6.22 -3.75
CA GLU A 10 -3.97 7.31 -2.80
C GLU A 10 -2.57 7.19 -2.22
N GLU A 11 -1.74 8.20 -2.41
CA GLU A 11 -0.33 8.16 -2.01
C GLU A 11 -0.06 9.04 -0.78
N ASN A 12 0.93 8.63 0.02
CA ASN A 12 1.44 9.41 1.14
C ASN A 12 0.37 9.78 2.19
N ILE A 13 -0.58 8.88 2.44
CA ILE A 13 -1.58 9.06 3.50
C ILE A 13 -0.86 8.93 4.85
N ARG A 14 -1.02 9.93 5.71
CA ARG A 14 -0.41 9.93 7.04
C ARG A 14 -1.17 9.05 8.02
N VAL A 15 -0.46 8.18 8.74
CA VAL A 15 -1.05 7.29 9.75
C VAL A 15 -0.81 7.83 11.16
N GLY A 16 -1.86 8.41 11.74
CA GLY A 16 -1.85 9.00 13.08
C GLY A 16 -0.74 10.05 13.26
N ASP A 17 -0.26 10.18 14.50
CA ASP A 17 0.76 11.17 14.86
C ASP A 17 2.19 10.69 14.62
N SER A 18 2.36 9.45 14.13
CA SER A 18 3.66 8.81 13.96
C SER A 18 4.52 9.41 12.86
N GLY A 19 3.90 10.16 11.94
CA GLY A 19 4.56 10.64 10.72
C GLY A 19 4.79 9.57 9.66
N LEU A 20 4.35 8.32 9.89
CA LEU A 20 4.43 7.24 8.91
C LEU A 20 3.42 7.45 7.79
N LEU A 21 3.81 7.03 6.60
CA LEU A 21 3.01 7.12 5.40
C LEU A 21 2.51 5.74 4.95
N VAL A 22 1.37 5.74 4.27
CA VAL A 22 0.84 4.59 3.54
C VAL A 22 0.38 5.00 2.14
N ASP A 23 0.52 4.09 1.19
CA ASP A 23 -0.14 4.18 -0.12
C ASP A 23 -1.27 3.14 -0.19
N VAL A 24 -2.46 3.55 -0.61
CA VAL A 24 -3.64 2.67 -0.70
C VAL A 24 -4.04 2.49 -2.17
N PHE A 25 -4.21 1.24 -2.59
CA PHE A 25 -4.55 0.85 -3.95
C PHE A 25 -5.97 0.27 -3.91
N HIS A 26 -6.91 0.98 -4.51
CA HIS A 26 -8.31 0.64 -4.56
C HIS A 26 -8.65 -0.03 -5.90
N PRO A 27 -9.39 -1.16 -5.89
CA PRO A 27 -10.03 -1.66 -7.08
C PRO A 27 -10.97 -0.61 -7.70
N GLY A 28 -11.03 -0.52 -9.03
CA GLY A 28 -11.94 0.39 -9.73
C GLY A 28 -13.43 0.08 -9.55
N LYS A 29 -13.77 -1.14 -9.11
CA LYS A 29 -15.11 -1.54 -8.68
C LYS A 29 -15.03 -2.19 -7.30
N ILE A 30 -15.65 -1.57 -6.30
CA ILE A 30 -15.79 -2.11 -4.95
C ILE A 30 -17.28 -2.28 -4.70
N ASP A 31 -17.79 -3.49 -4.93
CA ASP A 31 -19.22 -3.79 -4.76
C ASP A 31 -19.53 -4.25 -3.31
N THR A 32 -18.50 -4.51 -2.50
CA THR A 32 -18.60 -5.01 -1.11
C THR A 32 -17.39 -4.57 -0.27
N LEU A 33 -17.42 -4.76 1.06
CA LEU A 33 -16.27 -4.62 1.95
C LEU A 33 -15.10 -5.51 1.47
N GLY A 34 -14.21 -4.94 0.67
CA GLY A 34 -13.08 -5.64 0.07
C GLY A 34 -12.07 -6.10 1.13
N GLN A 35 -11.41 -7.24 0.87
CA GLN A 35 -10.29 -7.67 1.69
C GLN A 35 -9.12 -6.69 1.53
N ALA A 36 -8.51 -6.29 2.64
CA ALA A 36 -7.34 -5.44 2.66
C ALA A 36 -6.09 -6.23 3.03
N LEU A 37 -4.99 -6.01 2.30
CA LEU A 37 -3.67 -6.59 2.59
C LEU A 37 -2.65 -5.48 2.85
N LEU A 38 -2.03 -5.52 4.03
CA LEU A 38 -0.93 -4.63 4.41
C LEU A 38 0.42 -5.25 4.01
N PHE A 39 1.25 -4.48 3.32
CA PHE A 39 2.61 -4.82 2.94
C PHE A 39 3.56 -3.84 3.60
N LEU A 40 4.54 -4.37 4.31
CA LEU A 40 5.62 -3.61 4.93
C LEU A 40 6.95 -3.99 4.28
N PRO A 41 7.84 -3.03 4.00
CA PRO A 41 9.18 -3.33 3.51
C PRO A 41 9.95 -4.14 4.57
N CYS A 42 10.72 -5.12 4.11
CA CYS A 42 11.52 -5.98 4.97
C CYS A 42 13.00 -5.87 4.59
N GLU A 43 13.61 -4.77 4.99
CA GLU A 43 15.02 -4.48 4.73
C GLU A 43 15.81 -4.40 6.03
N SER A 44 15.70 -5.44 6.86
CA SER A 44 16.38 -5.57 8.17
C SER A 44 16.16 -4.38 9.12
N TRP A 45 14.99 -3.74 9.05
CA TRP A 45 14.65 -2.54 9.84
C TRP A 45 15.51 -1.31 9.53
N CYS A 46 16.25 -1.30 8.41
CA CYS A 46 17.16 -0.21 8.04
C CYS A 46 16.51 0.86 7.17
N THR A 47 15.40 0.55 6.50
CA THR A 47 14.66 1.50 5.66
C THR A 47 13.16 1.27 5.76
N LYS A 48 12.42 2.34 5.50
CA LYS A 48 10.96 2.35 5.35
C LYS A 48 10.52 2.58 3.89
N ASN A 49 11.47 2.54 2.95
CA ASN A 49 11.21 2.79 1.53
C ASN A 49 10.26 1.73 0.94
N GLN A 50 9.14 2.17 0.39
CA GLN A 50 8.11 1.32 -0.22
C GLN A 50 8.08 1.37 -1.76
N ALA A 51 8.96 2.15 -2.40
CA ALA A 51 8.92 2.43 -3.84
C ALA A 51 8.92 1.15 -4.70
N ASP A 52 9.82 0.21 -4.41
CA ASP A 52 9.94 -1.04 -5.17
C ASP A 52 8.74 -1.99 -4.98
N MET A 53 7.96 -1.80 -3.91
CA MET A 53 6.79 -2.64 -3.60
C MET A 53 5.51 -2.14 -4.30
N LYS A 54 5.42 -0.85 -4.59
CA LYS A 54 4.29 -0.21 -5.25
C LYS A 54 4.02 -0.83 -6.62
N ASP A 55 5.04 -0.88 -7.46
CA ASP A 55 4.91 -1.33 -8.85
C ASP A 55 4.79 -2.85 -8.99
N ARG A 56 5.38 -3.62 -8.08
CA ARG A 56 5.39 -5.09 -8.17
C ARG A 56 4.05 -5.73 -7.82
N TYR A 57 3.35 -5.19 -6.83
CA TYR A 57 2.20 -5.86 -6.21
C TYR A 57 0.94 -5.00 -6.10
N GLY A 58 1.05 -3.67 -6.00
CA GLY A 58 -0.10 -2.81 -5.70
C GLY A 58 -1.18 -2.87 -6.77
N VAL A 59 -0.81 -2.57 -8.02
CA VAL A 59 -1.74 -2.53 -9.16
C VAL A 59 -2.38 -3.91 -9.41
N LYS A 60 -1.55 -4.97 -9.49
CA LYS A 60 -2.03 -6.33 -9.78
C LYS A 60 -3.00 -6.89 -8.73
N MET A 61 -2.90 -6.45 -7.47
CA MET A 61 -3.82 -6.87 -6.41
C MET A 61 -5.14 -6.09 -6.49
N ALA A 62 -5.08 -4.79 -6.76
CA ALA A 62 -6.27 -3.96 -6.96
C ALA A 62 -7.08 -4.40 -8.19
N GLU A 63 -6.42 -4.78 -9.28
CA GLU A 63 -7.05 -5.42 -10.46
C GLU A 63 -7.79 -6.74 -10.10
N ARG A 64 -7.44 -7.39 -8.99
CA ARG A 64 -8.08 -8.62 -8.52
C ARG A 64 -9.17 -8.36 -7.46
N GLY A 65 -9.51 -7.11 -7.20
CA GLY A 65 -10.52 -6.74 -6.21
C GLY A 65 -9.99 -6.69 -4.77
N VAL A 66 -8.67 -6.70 -4.57
CA VAL A 66 -8.05 -6.63 -3.24
C VAL A 66 -7.54 -5.22 -2.98
N ILE A 67 -7.90 -4.64 -1.84
CA ILE A 67 -7.32 -3.37 -1.39
C ILE A 67 -5.91 -3.66 -0.91
N ARG A 68 -4.92 -3.04 -1.53
CA ARG A 68 -3.52 -3.16 -1.08
C ARG A 68 -3.12 -1.91 -0.34
N ILE A 69 -2.46 -2.07 0.79
CA ILE A 69 -1.89 -0.99 1.59
C ILE A 69 -0.37 -1.21 1.61
N ALA A 70 0.39 -0.27 1.05
CA ALA A 70 1.83 -0.15 1.28
C ALA A 70 2.01 0.68 2.54
N GLY A 71 2.78 0.24 3.51
CA GLY A 71 3.05 1.06 4.69
C GLY A 71 4.51 1.18 5.02
N GLU A 72 4.84 2.32 5.61
CA GLU A 72 6.09 2.52 6.32
C GLU A 72 6.03 1.91 7.72
N HIS A 73 7.20 1.61 8.27
CA HIS A 73 7.38 1.31 9.68
C HIS A 73 8.56 2.13 10.21
N ARG A 74 8.65 2.30 11.54
CA ARG A 74 9.84 2.93 12.15
C ARG A 74 11.06 2.05 11.90
N VAL A 75 12.17 2.68 11.55
CA VAL A 75 13.46 2.00 11.39
C VAL A 75 14.22 1.98 12.70
N MET A 76 15.25 1.15 12.80
CA MET A 76 16.02 0.96 14.03
C MET A 76 16.57 2.29 14.61
N THR A 77 17.00 3.21 13.76
CA THR A 77 17.53 4.53 14.18
C THR A 77 16.47 5.50 14.69
N GLU A 78 15.18 5.23 14.42
CA GLU A 78 14.04 6.03 14.89
C GLU A 78 13.39 5.41 16.14
N ALA A 79 13.87 4.25 16.60
CA ALA A 79 13.30 3.48 17.71
C ALA A 79 13.92 3.81 19.09
N SER A 80 14.77 4.84 19.15
CA SER A 80 15.42 5.33 20.37
C SER A 80 14.56 6.28 21.19
#